data_AF-A0A6B2CN17-F1
#
_entry.id   AF-A0A6B2CN17-F1
#
_cell.length_a   1.000
_cell.length_b   1.000
_cell.length_c   1.000
_cell.angle_alpha   90.00
_cell.angle_beta   90.00
_cell.angle_gamma   90.00
#
_symmetry.space_group_name_H-M   'P 1'
#
loop_
_entity.id
_entity.type
_entity.pdbx_description
1 polymer ?
#
loop_
_entity_poly.entity_id
_entity_poly.type
_entity_poly.pdbx_seq_one_letter_code
_entity_poly.pdbx_strand_id
1 'polypeptide(L)'
;MPRRKQDLNPRELRSQLLELLRLVSVAKGKVEREEWRLRSLARGREEALGQLLLQLYAIERLLEMISLRLNTLIVVGYVDWRSIALAMDLVRQTLARYRGLPPELTSQLATMQTYLTNIWAGIEGSLGDEVSPTALSEVRGEASKVIEEAEEEARRRSGSTSSGT
;
A
#
# COMPACT_ATOMS: atom_id res chain seq x y z
N MET A 1 -26.08 22.07 -1.89
CA MET A 1 -26.15 21.55 -3.27
C MET A 1 -25.94 20.05 -3.22
N PRO A 2 -26.83 19.21 -3.78
CA PRO A 2 -26.58 17.77 -3.84
C PRO A 2 -25.39 17.53 -4.79
N ARG A 3 -24.34 16.85 -4.32
CA ARG A 3 -23.23 16.42 -5.16
C ARG A 3 -23.80 15.54 -6.28
N ARG A 4 -23.62 15.94 -7.54
CA ARG A 4 -23.98 15.09 -8.69
C ARG A 4 -23.27 13.75 -8.51
N LYS A 5 -24.01 12.64 -8.62
CA LYS A 5 -23.42 11.32 -8.81
C LYS A 5 -22.49 11.41 -10.02
N GLN A 6 -21.18 11.39 -9.77
CA GLN A 6 -20.21 11.20 -10.84
C GLN A 6 -20.23 9.70 -11.12
N ASP A 7 -20.94 9.32 -12.18
CA ASP A 7 -20.73 8.00 -12.78
C ASP A 7 -19.30 8.01 -13.31
N LEU A 8 -18.38 7.38 -12.58
CA LEU A 8 -17.00 7.24 -13.01
C LEU A 8 -16.97 6.55 -14.38
N ASN A 9 -16.43 7.24 -15.38
CA ASN A 9 -16.25 6.66 -16.70
C ASN A 9 -15.32 5.43 -16.58
N PRO A 10 -15.72 4.23 -17.01
CA PRO A 10 -14.89 3.02 -16.88
C PRO A 10 -13.49 3.16 -17.48
N ARG A 11 -13.33 3.97 -18.55
CA ARG A 11 -12.01 4.24 -19.14
C ARG A 11 -11.14 5.11 -18.24
N GLU A 12 -11.75 6.10 -17.58
CA GLU A 12 -11.07 6.99 -16.65
C GLU A 12 -10.64 6.23 -15.40
N LEU A 13 -11.53 5.41 -14.84
CA LEU A 13 -11.22 4.54 -13.70
C LEU A 13 -10.08 3.57 -14.03
N ARG A 14 -10.12 2.93 -15.20
CA ARG A 14 -9.01 2.07 -15.66
C ARG A 14 -7.70 2.85 -15.77
N SER A 15 -7.72 4.07 -16.33
CA SER A 15 -6.54 4.93 -16.42
C SER A 15 -5.99 5.28 -15.04
N GLN A 16 -6.87 5.55 -14.07
CA GLN A 16 -6.48 5.84 -12.70
C GLN A 16 -5.84 4.62 -12.03
N LEU A 17 -6.41 3.42 -12.21
CA LEU A 17 -5.82 2.19 -11.66
C LEU A 17 -4.44 1.86 -12.26
N LEU A 18 -4.27 2.11 -13.57
CA LEU A 18 -2.96 1.95 -14.24
C LEU A 18 -1.92 2.94 -13.71
N GLU A 19 -2.31 4.19 -13.47
CA GLU A 19 -1.41 5.18 -12.88
C GLU A 19 -1.05 4.80 -11.44
N LEU A 20 -2.01 4.30 -10.66
CA LEU A 20 -1.72 3.80 -9.31
C LEU A 20 -0.75 2.60 -9.33
N LEU A 21 -0.89 1.67 -10.28
CA LEU A 21 0.10 0.60 -10.48
C LEU A 21 1.49 1.12 -10.83
N ARG A 22 1.58 2.18 -11.65
CA ARG A 22 2.84 2.85 -11.95
C ARG A 22 3.46 3.42 -10.67
N LEU A 23 2.66 4.08 -9.82
CA LEU A 23 3.12 4.63 -8.54
C LEU A 23 3.59 3.53 -7.57
N VAL A 24 2.90 2.40 -7.52
CA VAL A 24 3.32 1.22 -6.74
C VAL A 24 4.67 0.71 -7.23
N SER A 25 4.85 0.59 -8.55
CA SER A 25 6.12 0.13 -9.14
C SER A 25 7.28 1.08 -8.82
N VAL A 26 7.05 2.40 -8.84
CA VAL A 26 8.04 3.41 -8.42
C VAL A 26 8.37 3.27 -6.93
N ALA A 27 7.37 3.03 -6.08
CA ALA A 27 7.58 2.81 -4.65
C ALA A 27 8.42 1.55 -4.39
N LYS A 28 8.14 0.44 -5.10
CA LYS A 28 8.94 -0.79 -5.01
C LYS A 28 10.41 -0.54 -5.36
N GLY A 29 10.67 0.15 -6.47
CA GLY A 29 12.05 0.48 -6.85
C GLY A 29 12.76 1.40 -5.84
N LYS A 30 12.03 2.26 -5.11
CA LYS A 30 12.60 3.05 -4.01
C LYS A 30 12.93 2.17 -2.79
N VAL A 31 12.06 1.22 -2.45
CA VAL A 31 12.30 0.25 -1.37
C VAL A 31 13.53 -0.60 -1.66
N GLU A 32 13.63 -1.18 -2.86
CA GLU A 32 14.78 -2.01 -3.27
C GLU A 32 16.11 -1.25 -3.20
N ARG A 33 16.13 0.01 -3.69
CA ARG A 33 17.33 0.86 -3.60
C ARG A 33 17.75 1.13 -2.16
N GLU A 34 16.78 1.45 -1.30
CA GLU A 34 17.06 1.73 0.10
C GLU A 34 17.50 0.47 0.85
N GLU A 35 16.86 -0.67 0.58
CA GLU A 35 17.25 -1.96 1.14
C GLU A 35 18.71 -2.28 0.81
N TRP A 36 19.10 -2.13 -0.46
CA TRP A 36 20.48 -2.35 -0.91
C TRP A 36 21.45 -1.39 -0.19
N ARG A 37 21.09 -0.11 -0.09
CA ARG A 37 21.86 0.92 0.62
C ARG A 37 22.06 0.53 2.09
N LEU A 38 21.00 0.16 2.81
CA LEU A 38 21.07 -0.21 4.22
C LEU A 38 21.86 -1.49 4.45
N ARG A 39 21.68 -2.53 3.61
CA ARG A 39 22.49 -3.75 3.67
C ARG A 39 23.98 -3.47 3.49
N SER A 40 24.34 -2.51 2.63
CA SER A 40 25.74 -2.13 2.42
C SER A 40 26.35 -1.41 3.63
N LEU A 41 25.54 -0.64 4.36
CA LEU A 41 25.94 0.13 5.55
C LEU A 41 25.92 -0.71 6.84
N ALA A 42 25.07 -1.73 6.92
CA ALA A 42 24.88 -2.58 8.09
C ALA A 42 26.07 -3.51 8.43
N ARG A 43 27.24 -3.33 7.80
CA ARG A 43 28.49 -4.03 8.18
C ARG A 43 28.99 -3.65 9.59
N GLY A 44 28.42 -2.63 10.21
CA GLY A 44 28.49 -2.35 11.65
C GLY A 44 27.08 -2.31 12.24
N ARG A 45 26.77 -3.18 13.20
CA ARG A 45 25.41 -3.48 13.69
C ARG A 45 24.80 -2.31 14.48
N GLU A 46 24.13 -1.39 13.80
CA GLU A 46 23.21 -0.46 14.47
C GLU A 46 21.78 -1.02 14.44
N GLU A 47 21.19 -1.22 15.62
CA GLU A 47 19.84 -1.73 15.81
C GLU A 47 18.78 -0.91 15.04
N ALA A 48 19.01 0.41 14.92
CA ALA A 48 18.16 1.31 14.14
C ALA A 48 18.14 0.98 12.63
N LEU A 49 19.28 0.58 12.04
CA LEU A 49 19.36 0.17 10.64
C LEU A 49 18.63 -1.16 10.42
N GLY A 50 18.74 -2.08 11.38
CA GLY A 50 17.99 -3.35 11.37
C GLY A 50 16.47 -3.13 11.41
N GLN A 51 16.01 -2.22 12.26
CA GLN A 51 14.59 -1.87 12.35
C GLN A 51 14.07 -1.21 11.06
N LEU A 52 14.84 -0.30 10.46
CA LEU A 52 14.46 0.32 9.19
C LEU A 52 14.41 -0.72 8.06
N LEU A 53 15.35 -1.66 8.02
CA LEU A 53 15.35 -2.75 7.04
C LEU A 53 14.11 -3.65 7.18
N LEU A 54 13.70 -3.98 8.41
CA LEU A 54 12.45 -4.71 8.67
C LEU A 54 11.22 -3.96 8.18
N GLN A 55 11.16 -2.65 8.41
CA GLN A 55 10.07 -1.81 7.89
C GLN A 55 10.03 -1.82 6.36
N LEU A 56 11.19 -1.76 5.70
CA LEU A 56 11.27 -1.82 4.23
C LEU A 56 10.76 -3.16 3.68
N TYR A 57 11.10 -4.29 4.30
CA TYR A 57 10.55 -5.59 3.89
C TYR A 57 9.04 -5.67 4.05
N ALA A 58 8.50 -5.13 5.16
CA ALA A 58 7.05 -5.09 5.36
C ALA A 58 6.39 -4.22 4.27
N ILE A 59 6.96 -3.05 3.95
CA ILE A 59 6.46 -2.17 2.89
C ILE A 59 6.55 -2.83 1.52
N GLU A 60 7.65 -3.52 1.20
CA GLU A 60 7.80 -4.28 -0.05
C GLU A 60 6.63 -5.25 -0.21
N ARG A 61 6.33 -6.03 0.84
CA ARG A 61 5.25 -7.01 0.84
C ARG A 61 3.88 -6.36 0.66
N LEU A 62 3.64 -5.23 1.33
CA LEU A 62 2.41 -4.45 1.20
C LEU A 62 2.24 -3.92 -0.23
N LEU A 63 3.30 -3.41 -0.84
CA LEU A 63 3.30 -2.92 -2.21
C LEU A 63 3.05 -4.05 -3.23
N GLU A 64 3.57 -5.25 -3.00
CA GLU A 64 3.25 -6.43 -3.81
C GLU A 64 1.77 -6.79 -3.77
N MET A 65 1.18 -6.82 -2.56
CA MET A 65 -0.25 -7.11 -2.40
C MET A 65 -1.12 -6.06 -3.07
N ILE A 66 -0.79 -4.77 -2.91
CA ILE A 66 -1.48 -3.69 -3.59
C ILE A 66 -1.35 -3.86 -5.11
N SER A 67 -0.14 -4.13 -5.62
CA SER A 67 0.07 -4.36 -7.05
C SER A 67 -0.77 -5.51 -7.59
N LEU A 68 -0.82 -6.65 -6.87
CA LEU A 68 -1.60 -7.81 -7.28
C LEU A 68 -3.09 -7.47 -7.34
N ARG A 69 -3.61 -6.81 -6.30
CA ARG A 69 -5.03 -6.41 -6.25
C ARG A 69 -5.39 -5.46 -7.39
N LEU A 70 -4.58 -4.42 -7.62
CA LEU A 70 -4.82 -3.49 -8.72
C LEU A 70 -4.76 -4.17 -10.09
N ASN A 71 -3.81 -5.07 -10.32
CA ASN A 71 -3.76 -5.87 -11.54
C ASN A 71 -5.04 -6.70 -11.73
N THR A 72 -5.52 -7.36 -10.67
CA THR A 72 -6.78 -8.12 -10.72
C THR A 72 -7.97 -7.25 -11.09
N LEU A 73 -8.11 -6.07 -10.48
CA LEU A 73 -9.21 -5.13 -10.79
C LEU A 73 -9.18 -4.69 -12.27
N ILE A 74 -7.98 -4.45 -12.81
CA ILE A 74 -7.81 -4.03 -14.20
C ILE A 74 -8.09 -5.15 -15.19
N VAL A 75 -7.61 -6.37 -14.90
CA VAL A 75 -7.76 -7.53 -15.79
C VAL A 75 -9.20 -8.03 -15.81
N VAL A 76 -9.83 -8.15 -14.65
CA VAL A 76 -11.24 -8.57 -14.53
C VAL A 76 -12.17 -7.49 -15.08
N GLY A 77 -11.76 -6.21 -15.07
CA GLY A 77 -12.56 -5.09 -15.55
C GLY A 77 -13.73 -4.75 -14.62
N TYR A 78 -13.74 -5.33 -13.42
CA TYR A 78 -14.70 -5.05 -12.36
C TYR A 78 -13.95 -4.45 -11.17
N VAL A 79 -14.37 -3.25 -10.76
CA VAL A 79 -13.77 -2.54 -9.64
C VAL A 79 -14.64 -2.73 -8.42
N ASP A 80 -14.20 -3.60 -7.52
CA ASP A 80 -14.84 -3.76 -6.23
C ASP A 80 -14.37 -2.65 -5.27
N TRP A 81 -15.32 -1.99 -4.60
CA TRP A 81 -15.02 -0.86 -3.72
C TRP A 81 -14.19 -1.29 -2.51
N ARG A 82 -14.34 -2.54 -2.06
CA ARG A 82 -13.68 -3.08 -0.87
C ARG A 82 -12.17 -3.16 -1.07
N SER A 83 -11.72 -3.53 -2.27
CA SER A 83 -10.32 -3.59 -2.67
C SER A 83 -9.69 -2.20 -2.77
N ILE A 84 -10.43 -1.20 -3.25
CA ILE A 84 -9.97 0.19 -3.25
C ILE A 84 -9.85 0.72 -1.81
N ALA A 85 -10.88 0.50 -0.98
CA ALA A 85 -10.88 0.89 0.43
C ALA A 85 -9.74 0.20 1.19
N LEU A 86 -9.51 -1.08 0.94
CA LEU A 86 -8.42 -1.84 1.55
C LEU A 86 -7.05 -1.28 1.12
N ALA A 87 -6.82 -1.06 -0.18
CA ALA A 87 -5.57 -0.47 -0.65
C ALA A 87 -5.32 0.92 -0.03
N MET A 88 -6.36 1.75 0.08
CA MET A 88 -6.31 3.05 0.74
C MET A 88 -5.93 2.92 2.22
N ASP A 89 -6.57 1.99 2.94
CA ASP A 89 -6.30 1.77 4.36
C ASP A 89 -4.92 1.16 4.60
N LEU A 90 -4.44 0.27 3.73
CA LEU A 90 -3.07 -0.25 3.79
C LEU A 90 -2.05 0.88 3.67
N VAL A 91 -2.16 1.76 2.66
CA VAL A 91 -1.23 2.89 2.48
C VAL A 91 -1.32 3.87 3.66
N ARG A 92 -2.53 4.21 4.10
CA ARG A 92 -2.75 5.13 5.23
C ARG A 92 -2.15 4.59 6.53
N GLN A 93 -2.41 3.32 6.86
CA GLN A 93 -1.89 2.70 8.08
C GLN A 93 -0.37 2.51 7.99
N THR A 94 0.18 2.19 6.82
CA THR A 94 1.63 2.12 6.58
C THR A 94 2.32 3.45 6.91
N LEU A 95 1.79 4.57 6.39
CA LEU A 95 2.31 5.91 6.67
C LEU A 95 2.22 6.30 8.16
N ALA A 96 1.15 5.89 8.83
CA ALA A 96 0.98 6.17 10.26
C ALA A 96 1.89 5.32 11.15
N ARG A 97 2.14 4.07 10.75
CA ARG A 97 2.84 3.06 11.53
C ARG A 97 4.36 3.15 11.38
N TYR A 98 4.87 3.39 10.18
CA TYR A 98 6.31 3.42 9.92
C TYR A 98 6.84 4.85 9.92
N ARG A 99 7.30 5.29 11.09
CA ARG A 99 8.01 6.57 11.26
C ARG A 99 9.48 6.40 10.87
N GLY A 100 10.07 7.45 10.30
CA GLY A 100 11.51 7.47 9.95
C GLY A 100 11.85 6.83 8.60
N LEU A 101 10.84 6.54 7.76
CA LEU A 101 11.07 6.12 6.38
C LEU A 101 11.84 7.19 5.59
N PRO A 102 12.61 6.78 4.56
CA PRO A 102 13.25 7.72 3.66
C PRO A 102 12.25 8.75 3.12
N PRO A 103 12.58 10.06 3.10
CA PRO A 103 11.64 11.11 2.69
C PRO A 103 11.01 10.86 1.32
N GLU A 104 11.79 10.31 0.40
CA GLU A 104 11.37 9.94 -0.94
C GLU A 104 10.33 8.82 -0.99
N LEU A 105 10.41 7.84 -0.08
CA LEU A 105 9.45 6.75 0.01
C LEU A 105 8.17 7.23 0.69
N THR A 106 8.31 8.03 1.76
CA THR A 106 7.19 8.69 2.44
C THR A 106 6.39 9.56 1.47
N SER A 107 7.08 10.38 0.66
CA SER A 107 6.43 11.21 -0.36
C SER A 107 5.69 10.36 -1.39
N GLN A 108 6.28 9.25 -1.85
CA GLN A 108 5.66 8.35 -2.81
C GLN A 108 4.39 7.69 -2.24
N LEU A 109 4.44 7.20 -1.01
CA LEU A 109 3.28 6.61 -0.32
C LEU A 109 2.17 7.66 -0.10
N ALA A 110 2.54 8.90 0.24
CA ALA A 110 1.57 10.00 0.36
C ALA A 110 0.90 10.32 -0.98
N THR A 111 1.65 10.35 -2.09
CA THR A 111 1.07 10.50 -3.43
C THR A 111 0.09 9.37 -3.75
N MET A 112 0.44 8.12 -3.44
CA MET A 112 -0.47 6.98 -3.60
C MET A 112 -1.75 7.16 -2.77
N GLN A 113 -1.63 7.64 -1.52
CA GLN A 113 -2.78 7.90 -0.65
C GLN A 113 -3.71 8.97 -1.24
N THR A 114 -3.16 10.07 -1.75
CA THR A 114 -3.96 11.10 -2.44
C THR A 114 -4.67 10.52 -3.65
N TYR A 115 -3.98 9.71 -4.44
CA TYR A 115 -4.54 9.09 -5.64
C TYR A 115 -5.69 8.13 -5.31
N LEU A 116 -5.50 7.27 -4.31
CA LEU A 116 -6.53 6.35 -3.78
C LEU A 116 -7.73 7.10 -3.22
N THR A 117 -7.51 8.21 -2.51
CA THR A 117 -8.59 9.09 -2.02
C THR A 117 -9.43 9.65 -3.18
N ASN A 118 -8.79 10.05 -4.27
CA ASN A 118 -9.48 10.57 -5.44
C ASN A 118 -10.31 9.49 -6.15
N ILE A 119 -9.74 8.28 -6.31
CA ILE A 119 -10.48 7.13 -6.85
C ILE A 119 -11.68 6.81 -5.95
N TRP A 120 -11.47 6.77 -4.62
CA TRP A 120 -12.51 6.54 -3.62
C TRP A 120 -13.65 7.55 -3.75
N ALA A 121 -13.33 8.84 -3.82
CA ALA A 121 -14.33 9.90 -3.94
C ALA A 121 -15.19 9.77 -5.22
N GLY A 122 -14.60 9.27 -6.30
CA GLY A 122 -15.33 8.98 -7.53
C GLY A 122 -16.26 7.78 -7.42
N ILE A 123 -15.90 6.73 -6.67
CA ILE A 123 -16.73 5.53 -6.52
C ILE A 123 -17.77 5.66 -5.40
N GLU A 124 -17.45 6.34 -4.29
CA GLU A 124 -18.29 6.42 -3.08
C GLU A 124 -19.71 6.94 -3.39
N GLY A 125 -19.82 7.95 -4.24
CA GLY A 125 -21.12 8.51 -4.65
C GLY A 125 -22.02 7.56 -5.44
N SER A 126 -21.45 6.49 -6.01
CA SER A 126 -22.17 5.49 -6.82
C SER A 126 -22.64 4.27 -6.01
N LEU A 127 -22.09 4.06 -4.82
CA LEU A 127 -22.28 2.83 -4.02
C LEU A 127 -23.56 2.81 -3.16
N GLY A 128 -24.29 3.94 -3.06
CA GLY A 128 -25.54 4.02 -2.30
C GLY A 128 -25.38 3.56 -0.85
N ASP A 129 -26.19 2.60 -0.41
CA ASP A 129 -26.16 2.05 0.96
C ASP A 129 -25.18 0.86 1.13
N GLU A 130 -24.46 0.45 0.07
CA GLU A 130 -23.52 -0.68 0.14
C GLU A 130 -22.32 -0.39 1.06
N VAL A 131 -21.97 0.89 1.22
CA VAL A 131 -20.89 1.34 2.10
C VAL A 131 -21.46 1.79 3.44
N SER A 132 -21.55 0.84 4.38
CA SER A 132 -21.88 1.15 5.76
C SER A 132 -20.62 1.46 6.59
N PRO A 133 -20.74 2.25 7.68
CA PRO A 133 -19.63 2.46 8.63
C PRO A 133 -19.05 1.14 9.17
N THR A 134 -19.89 0.13 9.38
CA THR A 134 -19.46 -1.21 9.81
C THR A 134 -18.59 -1.88 8.76
N ALA A 135 -19.00 -1.84 7.49
CA ALA A 135 -18.23 -2.45 6.40
C ALA A 135 -16.86 -1.76 6.22
N LEU A 136 -16.79 -0.43 6.37
CA LEU A 136 -15.51 0.31 6.37
C LEU A 136 -14.64 -0.05 7.59
N SER A 137 -15.24 -0.29 8.75
CA SER A 137 -14.52 -0.74 9.95
C SER A 137 -13.91 -2.14 9.75
N GLU A 138 -14.64 -3.06 9.11
CA GLU A 138 -14.11 -4.37 8.76
C GLU A 138 -12.92 -4.29 7.81
N VAL A 139 -13.00 -3.45 6.77
CA VAL A 139 -11.88 -3.22 5.85
C VAL A 139 -10.66 -2.68 6.58
N ARG A 140 -10.86 -1.77 7.53
CA ARG A 140 -9.78 -1.23 8.36
C ARG A 140 -9.13 -2.33 9.20
N GLY A 141 -9.93 -3.21 9.80
CA GLY A 141 -9.44 -4.36 10.56
C GLY A 141 -8.71 -5.38 9.68
N GLU A 142 -9.20 -5.61 8.46
CA GLU A 142 -8.53 -6.44 7.45
C GLU A 142 -7.17 -5.85 7.07
N ALA A 143 -7.09 -4.54 6.82
CA ALA A 143 -5.83 -3.85 6.54
C ALA A 143 -4.81 -4.01 7.68
N SER A 144 -5.25 -3.92 8.95
CA SER A 144 -4.36 -4.10 10.10
C SER A 144 -3.78 -5.51 10.17
N LYS A 145 -4.60 -6.54 9.94
CA LYS A 145 -4.14 -7.95 9.89
C LYS A 145 -3.12 -8.16 8.78
N VAL A 146 -3.39 -7.62 7.59
CA VAL A 146 -2.49 -7.71 6.44
C VAL A 146 -1.13 -7.04 6.71
N ILE A 147 -1.11 -5.93 7.48
CA ILE A 147 0.13 -5.29 7.91
C ILE A 147 0.88 -6.16 8.92
N GLU A 148 0.20 -6.75 9.89
CA GLU A 148 0.81 -7.67 10.86
C GLU A 148 1.43 -8.89 10.18
N GLU A 149 0.74 -9.49 9.20
CA GLU A 149 1.26 -10.60 8.38
C GLU A 149 2.52 -10.19 7.59
N ALA A 150 2.52 -8.97 7.02
CA ALA A 150 3.69 -8.44 6.32
C ALA A 150 4.89 -8.22 7.27
N GLU A 151 4.65 -7.78 8.50
CA GLU A 151 5.67 -7.62 9.53
C GLU A 151 6.21 -8.95 10.04
N GLU A 152 5.36 -9.97 10.16
CA GLU A 152 5.77 -11.34 10.48
C GLU A 152 6.65 -11.94 9.39
N GLU A 153 6.28 -11.76 8.12
CA GLU A 153 7.09 -12.19 6.98
C GLU A 153 8.45 -11.47 6.96
N ALA A 154 8.47 -10.15 7.20
CA ALA A 154 9.70 -9.36 7.30
C ALA A 154 10.64 -9.89 8.37
N ARG A 155 10.11 -10.24 9.56
CA ARG A 155 10.89 -10.86 10.65
C ARG A 155 11.45 -12.23 10.26
N ARG A 156 10.65 -13.09 9.59
CA ARG A 156 11.11 -14.40 9.10
C ARG A 156 12.21 -14.27 8.05
N ARG A 157 12.10 -13.32 7.12
CA ARG A 157 13.13 -13.03 6.10
C ARG A 157 14.42 -12.51 6.73
N SER A 158 14.34 -11.71 7.79
CA SER A 158 15.51 -11.23 8.53
C SER A 158 16.19 -12.31 9.39
N GLY A 159 15.44 -13.28 9.90
CA GLY A 159 15.99 -14.39 10.70
C GLY A 159 16.63 -15.50 9.85
N SER A 160 16.15 -15.69 8.61
CA SER A 160 16.75 -16.66 7.67
C SER A 160 18.08 -16.19 7.10
N THR A 161 18.29 -14.87 6.93
CA THR A 161 19.58 -14.32 6.50
C THR A 161 20.69 -14.39 7.55
N SER A 162 20.38 -14.59 8.84
CA SER A 162 21.39 -14.77 9.89
C SER A 162 21.85 -16.23 10.09
N SER A 163 21.15 -17.19 9.49
CA SER A 163 21.41 -18.63 9.63
C SER A 163 22.26 -19.22 8.49
N GLY A 164 22.66 -18.38 7.53
CA GLY A 164 23.44 -18.77 6.35
C GLY A 164 24.82 -18.12 6.36
N THR A 165 25.66 -18.50 7.32
CA THR A 165 27.13 -18.33 7.29
C THR A 165 27.77 -19.57 7.86
#